data_AF-A0A9P6E7N1-F1
#
_entry.id   AF-A0A9P6E7N1-F1
#
_cell.length_a   1.000
_cell.length_b   1.000
_cell.length_c   1.000
_cell.angle_alpha   90.00
_cell.angle_beta   90.00
_cell.angle_gamma   90.00
#
_symmetry.space_group_name_H-M   'P 1'
#
loop_
_entity.id
_entity.type
_entity.pdbx_description
1 polymer ?
#
loop_
_entity_poly.entity_id
_entity_poly.type
_entity_poly.pdbx_seq_one_letter_code
_entity_poly.pdbx_strand_id
1 'polypeptide(L)'
;LLTVLEKAHSAQELLSAEKTPTLSAALPAFELLLVAWTNLQKEIPEISHYIVVSVMKIREYVEKSRSSRIYALAIMINPAYKMDWINEHW
;
A
#
# COMPACT_ATOMS: atom_id res chain seq x y z
N LEU A 1 0.79 16.52 10.15
CA LEU A 1 1.04 16.79 8.71
C LEU A 1 2.28 16.04 8.21
N LEU A 2 3.47 16.28 8.78
CA LEU A 2 4.70 15.55 8.39
C LEU A 2 4.52 14.03 8.43
N THR A 3 3.94 13.51 9.52
CA THR A 3 3.61 12.09 9.67
C THR A 3 2.69 11.54 8.57
N VAL A 4 1.73 12.33 8.08
CA VAL A 4 0.82 11.93 7.00
C VAL A 4 1.57 11.83 5.67
N LEU A 5 2.44 12.81 5.40
CA LEU A 5 3.27 12.85 4.20
C LEU A 5 4.35 11.76 4.21
N GLU A 6 4.93 11.46 5.37
CA GLU A 6 5.89 10.37 5.54
C GLU A 6 5.28 9.02 5.15
N LYS A 7 4.03 8.73 5.55
CA LYS A 7 3.36 7.49 5.11
C LYS A 7 3.17 7.45 3.59
N ALA A 8 2.82 8.59 2.98
CA ALA A 8 2.72 8.71 1.53
C ALA A 8 4.05 8.42 0.84
N HIS A 9 5.13 9.03 1.37
CA HIS A 9 6.47 8.91 0.84
C HIS A 9 6.98 7.47 0.95
N SER A 10 6.81 6.81 2.10
CA SER A 10 7.22 5.40 2.25
C SER A 10 6.53 4.49 1.24
N ALA A 11 5.24 4.68 0.99
CA ALA A 11 4.51 3.90 -0.02
C ALA A 11 5.00 4.22 -1.44
N GLN A 12 5.23 5.51 -1.76
CA GLN A 12 5.74 5.91 -3.06
C GLN A 12 7.15 5.38 -3.32
N GLU A 13 8.04 5.45 -2.34
CA GLU A 13 9.42 4.98 -2.44
C GLU A 13 9.50 3.45 -2.57
N LEU A 14 8.62 2.72 -1.87
CA LEU A 14 8.50 1.27 -2.05
C LEU A 14 8.12 0.89 -3.50
N LEU A 15 7.28 1.71 -4.14
CA LEU A 15 6.72 1.42 -5.46
C LEU A 15 7.48 2.08 -6.62
N SER A 16 8.49 2.91 -6.34
CA SER A 16 9.27 3.66 -7.34
C SER A 16 10.40 2.86 -7.98
N ALA A 17 10.68 1.65 -7.50
CA ALA A 17 11.75 0.84 -8.05
C ALA A 17 11.47 0.44 -9.52
N GLU A 18 12.42 0.72 -10.41
CA GLU A 18 12.29 0.44 -11.84
C GLU A 18 12.86 -0.93 -12.25
N LYS A 19 13.87 -1.41 -11.53
CA LYS A 19 14.62 -2.64 -11.87
C LYS A 19 13.93 -3.92 -11.38
N THR A 20 13.07 -3.81 -10.37
CA THR A 20 12.36 -4.93 -9.76
C THR A 20 10.87 -4.67 -9.88
N PRO A 21 10.05 -5.61 -10.37
CA PRO A 21 8.61 -5.40 -10.48
C PRO A 21 7.97 -5.09 -9.12
N THR A 22 7.44 -3.88 -8.95
CA THR A 22 6.79 -3.42 -7.71
C THR A 22 5.29 -3.71 -7.66
N LEU A 23 4.71 -4.20 -8.76
CA LEU A 23 3.27 -4.45 -8.87
C LEU A 23 2.74 -5.44 -7.83
N SER A 24 3.56 -6.41 -7.44
CA SER A 24 3.25 -7.36 -6.38
C SER A 24 3.12 -6.71 -5.00
N ALA A 25 3.85 -5.61 -4.75
CA ALA A 25 3.80 -4.85 -3.51
C ALA A 25 2.74 -3.74 -3.52
N ALA A 26 2.20 -3.36 -4.68
CA ALA A 26 1.32 -2.21 -4.84
C ALA A 26 0.00 -2.33 -4.04
N LEU A 27 -0.75 -3.42 -4.21
CA LEU A 27 -1.99 -3.61 -3.46
C LEU A 27 -1.75 -3.71 -1.93
N PRO A 28 -0.77 -4.52 -1.45
CA PRO A 28 -0.39 -4.50 -0.02
C PRO A 28 -0.03 -3.11 0.51
N ALA A 29 0.76 -2.34 -0.25
CA ALA A 29 1.15 -0.98 0.15
C ALA A 29 -0.04 -0.03 0.26
N PHE A 30 -0.99 -0.11 -0.68
CA PHE A 30 -2.21 0.71 -0.64
C PHE A 30 -3.10 0.38 0.57
N GLU A 31 -3.23 -0.92 0.91
CA GLU A 31 -4.01 -1.34 2.07
C GLU A 31 -3.38 -0.89 3.39
N LEU A 32 -2.05 -1.01 3.51
CA LEU A 32 -1.31 -0.50 4.67
C LEU A 32 -1.43 1.02 4.81
N LEU A 33 -1.34 1.75 3.69
CA LEU A 33 -1.47 3.20 3.68
C LEU A 33 -2.90 3.64 4.06
N LEU A 34 -3.92 2.92 3.60
CA LEU A 34 -5.32 3.13 3.97
C LEU A 34 -5.51 2.98 5.49
N VAL A 35 -4.96 1.93 6.10
CA VAL A 35 -5.03 1.71 7.55
C VAL A 35 -4.29 2.83 8.30
N ALA A 36 -3.06 3.14 7.89
CA ALA A 36 -2.23 4.15 8.56
C ALA A 36 -2.90 5.53 8.56
N TRP A 37 -3.44 5.98 7.42
CA TRP A 37 -4.14 7.26 7.35
C TRP A 37 -5.48 7.25 8.08
N THR A 38 -6.22 6.14 8.08
CA THR A 38 -7.46 6.03 8.86
C THR A 38 -7.20 6.15 10.37
N ASN A 39 -6.06 5.64 10.85
CA ASN A 39 -5.67 5.80 12.25
C ASN A 39 -5.23 7.23 12.55
N LEU A 40 -4.38 7.82 11.69
CA LEU A 40 -3.94 9.22 11.83
C LEU A 40 -5.10 10.22 11.79
N GLN A 41 -6.18 9.91 11.07
CA GLN A 41 -7.40 10.72 11.06
C GLN A 41 -8.00 10.88 12.46
N LYS A 42 -7.94 9.82 13.28
CA LYS A 42 -8.46 9.80 14.65
C LYS A 42 -7.54 10.54 15.62
N GLU A 43 -6.24 10.49 15.35
CA GLU A 43 -5.20 11.09 16.20
C GLU A 43 -5.02 12.59 15.97
N ILE A 44 -5.26 13.08 14.74
CA ILE A 44 -4.99 14.48 14.35
C ILE A 44 -6.24 15.10 13.70
N PRO A 45 -7.29 15.40 14.49
CA PRO A 45 -8.55 15.90 13.98
C PRO A 45 -8.44 17.23 13.22
N GLU A 46 -7.44 18.06 13.54
CA GLU A 46 -7.21 19.40 12.95
C GLU A 46 -7.00 19.36 11.43
N ILE A 47 -6.46 18.25 10.91
CA ILE A 47 -6.25 18.04 9.48
C ILE A 47 -7.09 16.89 8.92
N SER A 48 -8.10 16.44 9.67
CA SER A 48 -8.94 15.28 9.33
C SER A 48 -9.55 15.41 7.94
N HIS A 49 -9.99 16.62 7.54
CA HIS A 49 -10.54 16.82 6.19
C HIS A 49 -9.54 16.41 5.11
N TYR A 50 -8.25 16.72 5.28
CA TYR A 50 -7.23 16.44 4.26
C TYR A 50 -6.96 14.94 4.23
N ILE A 51 -6.89 14.31 5.40
CA ILE A 51 -6.72 12.86 5.54
C ILE A 51 -7.89 12.10 4.91
N VAL A 52 -9.14 12.58 5.07
CA VAL A 52 -10.32 11.99 4.41
C VAL A 52 -10.15 11.95 2.90
N VAL A 53 -9.73 13.05 2.28
CA VAL A 53 -9.51 13.12 0.83
C VAL A 53 -8.43 12.13 0.40
N SER A 54 -7.33 12.02 1.16
CA SER A 54 -6.27 11.04 0.91
C SER A 54 -6.76 9.60 1.05
N VAL A 55 -7.56 9.30 2.08
CA VAL A 55 -8.19 7.99 2.31
C VAL A 55 -9.14 7.60 1.18
N MET A 56 -9.96 8.55 0.70
CA MET A 56 -10.82 8.32 -0.46
C MET A 56 -10.01 7.98 -1.70
N LYS A 57 -8.90 8.70 -1.93
CA LYS A 57 -8.06 8.47 -3.10
C LYS A 57 -7.36 7.11 -3.07
N ILE A 58 -6.80 6.72 -1.93
CA ILE A 58 -6.12 5.42 -1.83
C ILE A 58 -7.13 4.26 -1.91
N ARG A 59 -8.34 4.43 -1.38
CA ARG A 59 -9.43 3.46 -1.54
C ARG A 59 -9.79 3.22 -3.00
N GLU A 60 -9.85 4.28 -3.81
CA GLU A 60 -10.05 4.15 -5.27
C GLU A 60 -8.97 3.26 -5.90
N TYR A 61 -7.71 3.40 -5.49
CA TYR A 61 -6.62 2.54 -5.99
C TYR A 61 -6.73 1.10 -5.50
N VAL A 62 -7.10 0.86 -4.24
CA VAL A 62 -7.36 -0.49 -3.73
C VAL A 62 -8.44 -1.19 -4.57
N GLU A 63 -9.57 -0.52 -4.82
CA GLU A 63 -10.66 -1.10 -5.61
C GLU A 63 -10.23 -1.38 -7.06
N LYS A 64 -9.51 -0.43 -7.69
CA LYS A 64 -8.96 -0.63 -9.04
C LYS A 64 -8.00 -1.81 -9.09
N SER A 65 -7.09 -1.92 -8.12
CA SER A 65 -6.15 -3.04 -8.03
C SER A 65 -6.86 -4.38 -7.83
N ARG A 66 -7.88 -4.45 -6.97
CA ARG A 66 -8.69 -5.65 -6.74
C ARG A 66 -9.52 -6.07 -7.94
N SER A 67 -9.94 -5.11 -8.76
CA SER A 67 -10.68 -5.39 -10.00
C SER A 67 -9.82 -6.03 -11.10
N SER A 68 -8.49 -5.98 -10.96
CA SER A 68 -7.55 -6.45 -11.98
C SER A 68 -6.78 -7.68 -11.54
N ARG A 69 -6.94 -8.79 -12.29
CA ARG A 69 -6.27 -10.07 -12.01
C ARG A 69 -4.74 -9.97 -12.03
N ILE A 70 -4.18 -8.98 -12.70
CA ILE A 70 -2.72 -8.83 -12.83
C ILE A 70 -2.04 -8.58 -11.49
N TYR A 71 -2.71 -7.91 -10.55
CA TYR A 71 -2.16 -7.69 -9.20
C TYR A 71 -2.06 -9.01 -8.44
N ALA A 72 -3.12 -9.82 -8.47
CA ALA A 72 -3.13 -11.14 -7.84
C ALA A 72 -2.07 -12.08 -8.45
N LEU A 73 -1.94 -12.07 -9.78
CA LEU A 73 -0.91 -12.84 -10.47
C LEU A 73 0.50 -12.36 -10.10
N ALA A 74 0.73 -11.04 -10.07
CA ALA A 74 2.04 -10.47 -9.69
C ALA A 74 2.44 -10.85 -8.26
N ILE A 75 1.49 -10.83 -7.31
CA ILE A 75 1.71 -11.29 -5.94
C ILE A 75 2.08 -12.78 -5.93
N MET A 76 1.29 -13.62 -6.62
CA MET A 76 1.48 -15.07 -6.64
C MET A 76 2.84 -15.50 -7.23
N ILE A 77 3.27 -14.84 -8.32
CA ILE A 77 4.52 -15.23 -9.02
C ILE A 77 5.77 -14.61 -8.42
N ASN A 78 5.64 -13.67 -7.46
CA ASN A 78 6.80 -13.01 -6.89
C ASN A 78 7.63 -14.01 -6.06
N PRO A 79 8.90 -14.29 -6.46
CA PRO A 79 9.74 -15.27 -5.80
C PRO A 79 10.01 -14.97 -4.33
N ALA A 80 10.02 -13.70 -3.92
CA ALA A 80 10.25 -13.31 -2.53
C ALA A 80 9.18 -13.92 -1.61
N TYR A 81 7.90 -13.78 -1.95
CA TYR A 81 6.80 -14.38 -1.17
C TYR A 81 6.87 -15.91 -1.13
N LYS A 82 7.31 -16.55 -2.22
CA LYS A 82 7.53 -18.00 -2.24
C LYS A 82 8.66 -18.39 -1.29
N MET A 83 9.76 -17.63 -1.27
CA MET A 83 10.90 -17.90 -0.37
C MET A 83 10.53 -17.66 1.09
N ASP A 84 9.76 -16.60 1.39
CA ASP A 84 9.26 -16.34 2.74
C ASP A 84 8.43 -17.51 3.25
N TRP A 85 7.51 -18.03 2.43
CA TRP A 85 6.71 -19.21 2.79
C TRP A 85 7.59 -20.45 3.05
N ILE A 86 8.59 -20.71 2.21
CA ILE A 86 9.53 -21.84 2.40
C ILE A 86 10.27 -21.67 3.72
N ASN A 87 10.83 -20.50 4.01
CA ASN A 87 11.56 -20.24 5.25
C ASN A 87 10.68 -20.39 6.51
N GLU A 88 9.39 -20.09 6.40
CA GLU A 88 8.44 -20.23 7.51
C GLU A 88 7.95 -21.66 7.73
N HIS A 89 7.91 -22.51 6.68
CA HIS A 89 7.22 -23.80 6.72
C HIS A 89 8.11 -25.03 6.46
N TRP A 90 9.33 -24.87 5.95
CA TRP A 90 10.32 -25.93 5.70
C TRP A 90 11.62 -25.66 6.46
#